data_AF-A0A7S3JKQ8-F1
#
_entry.id   AF-A0A7S3JKQ8-F1
#
_cell.length_a   1.000
_cell.length_b   1.000
_cell.length_c   1.000
_cell.angle_alpha   90.00
_cell.angle_beta   90.00
_cell.angle_gamma   90.00
#
_symmetry.space_group_name_H-M   'P 1'
#
loop_
_entity.id
_entity.type
_entity.pdbx_description
1 polymer ?
#
loop_
_entity_poly.entity_id
_entity_poly.type
_entity_poly.pdbx_seq_one_letter_code
_entity_poly.pdbx_strand_id
1 'polypeptide(L)'
;MGSNAYVYVPKACKSSNAKCPLHVVFHGCQQTTADISMQYVENTAYNEVAEDNNLVILYPQAAKAMLVNPNGCWDWWGYTTSSYANKQGPQIKAVNSLISGLKEGSLTLTPMEEDVTTTVESYLKSY
;
A
#
# COMPACT_ATOMS: atom_id res chain seq x y z
N MET A 1 8.26 -10.27 0.41
CA MET A 1 7.28 -9.21 0.68
C MET A 1 7.97 -8.15 1.50
N GLY A 2 7.57 -6.88 1.37
CA GLY A 2 7.97 -5.83 2.30
C GLY A 2 7.42 -6.12 3.71
N SER A 3 8.00 -5.50 4.73
CA SER A 3 7.54 -5.64 6.11
C SER A 3 6.23 -4.90 6.39
N ASN A 4 5.94 -3.87 5.60
CA ASN A 4 4.76 -3.02 5.74
C ASN A 4 3.86 -3.14 4.50
N ALA A 5 2.57 -2.89 4.69
CA ALA A 5 1.62 -2.59 3.63
C ALA A 5 0.84 -1.34 4.04
N TYR A 6 0.33 -0.59 3.08
CA TYR A 6 -0.38 0.66 3.34
C TYR A 6 -1.83 0.54 2.90
N VAL A 7 -2.71 1.26 3.58
CA VAL A 7 -4.14 1.28 3.26
C VAL A 7 -4.66 2.70 3.34
N TYR A 8 -5.39 3.11 2.32
CA TYR A 8 -6.20 4.32 2.36
C TYR A 8 -7.64 3.94 2.68
N VAL A 9 -8.17 4.52 3.76
CA VAL A 9 -9.55 4.31 4.21
C VAL A 9 -10.32 5.63 4.06
N PRO A 10 -11.26 5.72 3.10
CA PRO A 10 -12.08 6.91 2.93
C PRO A 10 -12.85 7.29 4.19
N LYS A 11 -13.19 8.57 4.36
CA LYS A 11 -13.93 9.04 5.54
C LYS A 11 -15.21 8.26 5.78
N ALA A 12 -15.98 7.98 4.73
CA ALA A 12 -17.22 7.20 4.81
C ALA A 12 -17.01 5.75 5.29
N CYS A 13 -15.80 5.21 5.09
CA CYS A 13 -15.44 3.83 5.43
C CYS A 13 -14.88 3.67 6.85
N LYS A 14 -14.66 4.76 7.59
CA LYS A 14 -14.11 4.72 8.97
C LYS A 14 -15.17 4.36 10.03
N SER A 15 -16.46 4.39 9.70
CA SER A 15 -17.52 3.97 10.62
C SER A 15 -17.49 2.45 10.82
N SER A 16 -17.71 1.98 12.05
CA SER A 16 -17.69 0.55 12.41
C SER A 16 -18.72 -0.31 11.67
N ASN A 17 -19.76 0.31 11.10
CA ASN A 17 -20.81 -0.38 10.34
C ASN A 17 -20.70 -0.18 8.81
N ALA A 18 -19.71 0.59 8.34
CA ALA A 18 -19.54 0.84 6.91
C ALA A 18 -19.07 -0.43 6.19
N LYS A 19 -19.70 -0.74 5.06
CA LYS A 19 -19.26 -1.79 4.14
C LYS A 19 -18.75 -1.14 2.87
N CYS A 20 -17.43 -1.08 2.75
CA CYS A 20 -16.78 -0.49 1.58
C CYS A 20 -16.17 -1.57 0.68
N PRO A 21 -16.26 -1.44 -0.65
CA PRO A 21 -15.47 -2.24 -1.56
C PRO A 21 -13.97 -2.04 -1.28
N LEU A 22 -13.18 -3.04 -1.66
CA LEU A 22 -11.72 -3.02 -1.57
C LEU A 22 -11.12 -3.11 -2.98
N HIS A 23 -10.16 -2.24 -3.28
CA HIS A 23 -9.31 -2.36 -4.45
C HIS A 23 -7.85 -2.50 -4.01
N VAL A 24 -7.11 -3.37 -4.69
CA VAL A 24 -5.69 -3.62 -4.41
C VAL A 24 -4.87 -3.06 -5.55
N VAL A 25 -3.97 -2.13 -5.22
CA VAL A 25 -3.11 -1.46 -6.19
C VAL A 25 -1.68 -1.95 -6.01
N PHE A 26 -1.07 -2.39 -7.10
CA PHE A 26 0.28 -2.93 -7.12
C PHE A 26 1.23 -1.94 -7.77
N HIS A 27 2.28 -1.53 -7.06
CA HIS A 27 3.36 -0.72 -7.61
C HIS A 27 4.21 -1.51 -8.63
N GLY A 28 4.93 -0.80 -9.49
CA GLY A 28 5.89 -1.38 -10.43
C GLY A 28 7.26 -1.67 -9.81
N CYS A 29 8.19 -2.17 -10.62
CA CYS A 29 9.60 -2.26 -10.23
C CYS A 29 10.15 -0.86 -9.88
N GLN A 30 11.06 -0.78 -8.90
CA GLN A 30 11.67 0.46 -8.40
C GLN A 30 10.66 1.47 -7.83
N GLN A 31 9.45 1.01 -7.50
CA GLN A 31 8.39 1.82 -6.91
C GLN A 31 7.97 1.32 -5.53
N THR A 32 8.85 0.55 -4.85
CA THR A 32 8.64 0.20 -3.44
C THR A 32 8.77 1.45 -2.57
N THR A 33 8.25 1.42 -1.35
CA THR A 33 8.47 2.55 -0.42
C THR A 33 9.94 2.75 -0.01
N ALA A 34 10.79 1.74 -0.18
CA ALA A 34 12.24 1.89 -0.01
C ALA A 34 12.91 2.62 -1.18
N ASP A 35 12.28 2.66 -2.35
CA ASP A 35 12.82 3.32 -3.54
C ASP A 35 12.32 4.76 -3.69
N ILE A 36 11.02 4.98 -3.45
CA ILE A 36 10.36 6.27 -3.73
C ILE A 36 9.50 6.77 -2.58
N SER A 37 9.73 6.28 -1.36
CA SER A 37 8.95 6.67 -0.17
C SER A 37 7.45 6.46 -0.43
N MET A 38 6.58 7.40 -0.05
CA MET A 38 5.13 7.28 -0.20
C MET A 38 4.60 7.71 -1.56
N GLN A 39 5.46 8.09 -2.52
CA GLN A 39 5.02 8.67 -3.80
C GLN A 39 4.02 7.78 -4.57
N TYR A 40 4.20 6.45 -4.57
CA TYR A 40 3.24 5.57 -5.23
C TYR A 40 1.88 5.51 -4.51
N VAL A 41 1.91 5.58 -3.19
CA VAL A 41 0.71 5.53 -2.34
C VAL A 41 -0.05 6.86 -2.39
N GLU A 42 0.64 7.99 -2.53
CA GLU A 42 0.06 9.33 -2.42
C GLU A 42 -0.21 9.98 -3.78
N ASN A 43 0.62 9.76 -4.80
CA ASN A 43 0.65 10.59 -6.01
C ASN A 43 0.18 9.86 -7.28
N THR A 44 -0.58 8.78 -7.12
CA THR A 44 -1.12 7.97 -8.23
C THR A 44 -2.63 8.20 -8.47
N ALA A 45 -3.21 9.18 -7.78
CA ALA A 45 -4.63 9.56 -7.84
C ALA A 45 -5.65 8.52 -7.33
N TYR A 46 -5.20 7.34 -6.87
CA TYR A 46 -6.10 6.30 -6.38
C TYR A 46 -6.81 6.71 -5.09
N ASN A 47 -6.20 7.51 -4.22
CA ASN A 47 -6.78 7.93 -2.94
C ASN A 47 -7.93 8.92 -3.13
N GLU A 48 -7.82 9.80 -4.11
CA GLU A 48 -8.82 10.78 -4.50
C GLU A 48 -10.03 10.07 -5.11
N VAL A 49 -9.77 9.15 -6.06
CA VAL A 49 -10.82 8.28 -6.61
C VAL A 49 -11.48 7.46 -5.51
N ALA A 50 -10.69 7.00 -4.53
CA ALA A 50 -11.20 6.22 -3.41
C ALA A 50 -12.11 7.01 -2.47
N GLU A 51 -11.73 8.24 -2.13
CA GLU A 51 -12.52 9.13 -1.28
C GLU A 51 -13.88 9.41 -1.93
N ASP A 52 -13.90 9.68 -3.24
CA ASP A 52 -15.14 10.00 -3.98
C ASP A 52 -16.07 8.79 -4.19
N ASN A 53 -15.54 7.56 -4.10
CA ASN A 53 -16.27 6.33 -4.43
C ASN A 53 -16.44 5.37 -3.24
N ASN A 54 -16.07 5.79 -2.02
CA ASN A 54 -16.11 4.96 -0.81
C ASN A 54 -15.35 3.64 -0.99
N LEU A 55 -14.19 3.67 -1.64
CA LEU A 55 -13.38 2.51 -1.96
C LEU A 55 -12.17 2.45 -1.03
N VAL A 56 -11.97 1.36 -0.30
CA VAL A 56 -10.71 1.17 0.44
C VAL A 56 -9.62 0.78 -0.55
N ILE A 57 -8.44 1.41 -0.46
CA ILE A 57 -7.29 1.05 -1.31
C ILE A 57 -6.22 0.38 -0.47
N LEU A 58 -5.85 -0.84 -0.84
CA LEU A 58 -4.71 -1.56 -0.26
C LEU A 58 -3.51 -1.47 -1.20
N TYR A 59 -2.36 -1.12 -0.65
CA TYR A 59 -1.06 -1.03 -1.32
C TYR A 59 -0.07 -2.02 -0.69
N PRO A 60 -0.09 -3.31 -1.09
CA PRO A 60 0.91 -4.28 -0.67
C PRO A 60 2.30 -3.85 -1.16
N GLN A 61 3.35 -4.23 -0.44
CA GLN A 61 4.73 -3.94 -0.86
C GLN A 61 5.47 -5.21 -1.27
N ALA A 62 6.07 -5.17 -2.47
CA ALA A 62 7.13 -6.10 -2.81
C ALA A 62 8.44 -5.72 -2.07
N ALA A 63 9.43 -6.60 -2.11
CA ALA A 63 10.73 -6.35 -1.48
C ALA A 63 11.87 -6.62 -2.44
N LYS A 64 12.92 -5.80 -2.32
CA LYS A 64 14.18 -6.00 -3.04
C LYS A 64 14.88 -7.24 -2.50
N ALA A 65 15.47 -8.01 -3.41
CA ALA A 65 16.39 -9.09 -3.09
C ALA A 65 17.63 -8.92 -3.97
N MET A 66 18.77 -8.60 -3.36
CA MET A 66 19.98 -8.09 -4.04
C MET A 66 20.38 -8.85 -5.32
N LEU A 67 20.25 -10.18 -5.34
CA LEU A 67 20.71 -10.99 -6.46
C LEU A 67 19.63 -11.35 -7.48
N VAL A 68 18.39 -11.55 -7.03
CA VAL A 68 17.32 -12.14 -7.86
C VAL A 68 16.16 -11.19 -8.15
N ASN A 69 16.02 -10.12 -7.35
CA ASN A 69 15.01 -9.09 -7.53
C ASN A 69 15.54 -7.72 -7.05
N PRO A 70 16.64 -7.20 -7.63
CA PRO A 70 17.27 -5.96 -7.17
C PRO A 70 16.34 -4.75 -7.34
N ASN A 71 15.35 -4.83 -8.24
CA ASN A 71 14.40 -3.76 -8.51
C ASN A 71 13.11 -3.86 -7.70
N GLY A 72 12.98 -4.84 -6.78
CA GLY A 72 11.78 -4.93 -5.93
C GLY A 72 10.49 -5.14 -6.71
N CYS A 73 10.54 -5.84 -7.83
CA CYS A 73 9.37 -6.19 -8.64
C CYS A 73 8.45 -7.18 -7.90
N TRP A 74 7.24 -7.37 -8.42
CA TRP A 74 6.38 -8.53 -8.12
C TRP A 74 6.89 -9.79 -8.84
N ASP A 75 6.58 -10.96 -8.29
CA ASP A 75 7.07 -12.22 -8.82
C ASP A 75 6.21 -12.69 -9.98
N TRP A 76 6.59 -12.27 -11.17
CA TRP A 76 5.94 -12.64 -12.43
C TRP A 76 6.75 -13.63 -13.27
N TRP A 77 7.91 -14.08 -12.77
CA TRP A 77 8.84 -14.96 -13.51
C TRP A 77 9.47 -16.09 -12.67
N GLY A 78 9.19 -16.16 -11.36
CA GLY A 78 9.45 -17.33 -10.52
C GLY A 78 10.68 -17.26 -9.62
N TYR A 79 11.12 -16.08 -9.19
CA TYR A 79 12.29 -15.97 -8.30
C TYR A 79 12.00 -16.31 -6.83
N THR A 80 10.73 -16.50 -6.43
CA THR A 80 10.39 -17.02 -5.10
C THR A 80 10.25 -18.53 -5.08
N THR A 81 9.38 -19.09 -5.92
CA THR A 81 9.08 -20.53 -6.01
C THR A 81 8.51 -20.86 -7.39
N SER A 82 8.47 -22.14 -7.78
CA SER A 82 7.76 -22.60 -8.99
C SER A 82 6.24 -22.34 -8.96
N SER A 83 5.67 -22.10 -7.77
CA SER A 83 4.26 -21.80 -7.57
C SER A 83 3.92 -20.31 -7.61
N TYR A 84 4.86 -19.45 -8.03
CA TYR A 84 4.73 -17.99 -7.97
C TYR A 84 3.41 -17.43 -8.55
N ALA A 85 2.92 -18.03 -9.64
CA ALA A 85 1.74 -17.57 -10.37
C ALA A 85 0.41 -18.20 -9.91
N ASN A 86 0.40 -19.04 -8.88
CA ASN A 86 -0.82 -19.72 -8.42
C ASN A 86 -1.14 -19.43 -6.94
N LYS A 87 -2.26 -19.97 -6.44
CA LYS A 87 -2.73 -19.74 -5.06
C LYS A 87 -1.74 -20.21 -3.98
N GLN A 88 -0.75 -21.04 -4.34
CA GLN A 88 0.29 -21.51 -3.43
C GLN A 88 1.49 -20.54 -3.38
N GLY A 89 1.60 -19.60 -4.32
CA GLY A 89 2.65 -18.60 -4.43
C GLY A 89 2.78 -17.71 -3.18
N PRO A 90 4.00 -17.46 -2.68
CA PRO A 90 4.21 -16.67 -1.46
C PRO A 90 3.62 -15.26 -1.52
N GLN A 91 3.79 -14.54 -2.63
CA GLN A 91 3.25 -13.18 -2.77
C GLN A 91 1.73 -13.16 -2.85
N ILE A 92 1.12 -14.11 -3.58
CA ILE A 92 -0.33 -14.26 -3.67
C ILE A 92 -0.93 -14.57 -2.29
N LYS A 93 -0.32 -15.48 -1.54
CA LYS A 93 -0.75 -15.79 -0.16
C LYS A 93 -0.68 -14.56 0.75
N ALA A 94 0.42 -13.81 0.70
CA ALA A 94 0.59 -12.64 1.54
C ALA A 94 -0.46 -11.56 1.25
N VAL A 95 -0.74 -11.27 -0.02
CA VAL A 95 -1.79 -10.32 -0.41
C VAL A 95 -3.17 -10.83 0.04
N ASN A 96 -3.45 -12.12 -0.13
CA ASN A 96 -4.71 -12.70 0.32
C ASN A 96 -4.88 -12.60 1.86
N SER A 97 -3.80 -12.78 2.62
CA SER A 97 -3.81 -12.57 4.07
C SER A 97 -4.09 -11.12 4.47
N LEU A 98 -3.53 -10.14 3.75
CA LEU A 98 -3.85 -8.72 3.99
C LEU A 98 -5.33 -8.42 3.70
N ILE A 99 -5.87 -8.95 2.59
CA ILE A 99 -7.29 -8.80 2.23
C ILE A 99 -8.19 -9.40 3.31
N SER A 100 -7.93 -10.64 3.73
CA SER A 100 -8.70 -11.28 4.80
C SER A 100 -8.62 -10.50 6.10
N GLY A 101 -7.42 -10.04 6.48
CA GLY A 101 -7.21 -9.30 7.70
C GLY A 101 -7.96 -7.97 7.74
N LEU A 102 -8.01 -7.24 6.62
CA LEU A 102 -8.83 -6.04 6.48
C LEU A 102 -10.33 -6.36 6.59
N LYS A 103 -10.79 -7.43 5.94
CA LYS A 103 -12.20 -7.84 5.95
C LYS A 103 -12.67 -8.26 7.35
N GLU A 104 -11.81 -8.89 8.11
CA GLU A 104 -12.10 -9.40 9.47
C GLU A 104 -11.85 -8.34 10.55
N GLY A 105 -11.23 -7.21 10.21
CA GLY A 105 -10.81 -6.19 11.17
C GLY A 105 -9.71 -6.68 12.12
N SER A 106 -8.94 -7.70 11.72
CA SER A 106 -7.90 -8.31 12.55
C SER A 106 -6.52 -7.67 12.39
N LEU A 107 -6.36 -6.74 11.45
CA LEU A 107 -5.14 -5.95 11.28
C LEU A 107 -5.17 -4.70 12.16
N THR A 108 -4.09 -4.47 12.89
CA THR A 108 -3.86 -3.19 13.57
C THR A 108 -3.42 -2.15 12.54
N LEU A 109 -4.27 -1.17 12.28
CA LEU A 109 -3.91 -0.02 11.45
C LEU A 109 -3.25 1.05 12.31
N THR A 110 -1.96 1.27 12.10
CA THR A 110 -1.28 2.44 12.64
C THR A 110 -1.50 3.60 11.66
N PRO A 111 -2.00 4.76 12.12
CA PRO A 111 -1.93 5.97 11.31
C PRO A 111 -0.49 6.13 10.83
N MET A 112 -0.31 6.36 9.52
CA MET A 112 0.93 6.97 9.07
C MET A 112 1.04 8.28 9.84
N GLU A 113 2.18 8.56 10.48
CA GLU A 113 2.35 9.81 11.22
C GLU A 113 1.81 10.94 10.37
N GLU A 114 0.80 11.65 10.88
CA GLU A 114 0.41 12.93 10.31
C GLU A 114 1.70 13.74 10.28
N ASP A 115 2.06 14.23 9.09
CA ASP A 115 2.98 15.34 8.96
C ASP A 115 2.69 16.29 10.12
N VAL A 116 3.74 16.54 10.91
CA VAL A 116 3.74 17.53 11.98
C VAL A 116 3.07 18.78 11.43
N THR A 117 1.81 18.97 11.80
CA THR A 117 1.04 20.19 11.58
C THR A 117 1.64 21.24 12.51
N THR A 118 2.79 21.78 12.11
CA THR A 118 3.29 23.05 12.61
C THR A 118 3.28 24.03 11.45
N THR A 119 2.16 24.74 11.31
CA THR A 119 2.09 26.07 10.68
C THR A 119 3.26 26.95 11.10
N VAL A 120 3.99 27.55 10.14
CA VAL A 120 4.42 28.97 10.17
C VAL A 120 4.73 29.38 8.71
N GLU A 121 3.92 30.14 7.99
CA GLU A 121 3.94 31.63 7.90
C GLU A 121 5.32 32.35 8.00
N SER A 122 6.46 31.67 8.13
CA SER A 122 7.78 32.30 8.31
C SER A 122 8.69 32.26 7.08
N TYR A 123 8.31 31.56 6.00
CA TYR A 123 9.16 31.45 4.80
C TYR A 123 8.77 32.36 3.62
N LEU A 124 7.81 33.28 3.79
CA LEU A 124 7.40 34.25 2.76
C LEU A 124 7.77 35.71 3.10
N LYS A 125 8.76 35.95 3.97
CA LYS A 125 9.30 37.31 4.22
C LYS A 125 10.68 37.57 3.63
N SER A 126 11.12 36.77 2.68
CA SER A 126 12.36 37.04 1.97
C SER A 126 12.37 36.36 0.61
N TYR A 127 11.59 36.87 -0.35
CA TYR A 127 11.98 37.13 -1.74
C TYR A 127 10.96 38.10 -2.35
#